data_AF-A0A441XBE7-F1
#
_entry.id   AF-A0A441XBE7-F1
#
_cell.length_a   1.000
_cell.length_b   1.000
_cell.length_c   1.000
_cell.angle_alpha   90.00
_cell.angle_beta   90.00
_cell.angle_gamma   90.00
#
_symmetry.space_group_name_H-M   'P 1'
#
loop_
_entity.id
_entity.type
_entity.pdbx_description
1 polymer ?
#
loop_
_entity_poly.entity_id
_entity_poly.type
_entity_poly.pdbx_seq_one_letter_code
_entity_poly.pdbx_strand_id
1 'polypeptide(L)'
;MEQVIRIGMDTSKSVFQLHGVDALERPVLIRKLQRRAVVPFFARLAPVKVGLEACGGSHHWARTLSALGHDPVLMAAQHVKAYLRRGKHDAADAEANCEAMSRPRTRFVAVKSVEQQAGQMLFGVREQMVRRRTQLSNAIRGHAAEFGLVAAKGLAYVEPLLARVAADDGVPALAQELFNMLGEEYRATCTRLAALEKKLVAHYRQDATARRLAAMPGVGPIGATLLGIKVGDATAFRSGRDFAAWLGLTPKNHSTAGKTRLGVITRAGDEMLRQVLVVGATAHIQQVRRGRIPASPWLAALLARKPPKLAAVALANKNARIAWKMMVTGEPYRCDQAGSLAPASPPSRPS
;
A
#
# COMPACT_ATOMS: atom_id res chain seq x y z
N MET A 1 -39.03 -11.56 18.83
CA MET A 1 -37.59 -11.75 18.55
C MET A 1 -36.95 -10.39 18.69
N GLU A 2 -36.05 -10.18 19.64
CA GLU A 2 -35.39 -8.88 19.80
C GLU A 2 -34.67 -8.50 18.50
N GLN A 3 -34.90 -7.27 18.03
CA GLN A 3 -34.38 -6.80 16.74
C GLN A 3 -32.87 -6.62 16.83
N VAL A 4 -32.12 -7.35 16.00
CA VAL A 4 -30.67 -7.18 15.88
C VAL A 4 -30.38 -5.87 15.16
N ILE A 5 -29.70 -4.92 15.82
CA ILE A 5 -29.38 -3.61 15.22
C ILE A 5 -28.03 -3.61 14.51
N ARG A 6 -27.12 -4.51 14.91
CA ARG A 6 -25.80 -4.64 14.29
C ARG A 6 -25.21 -6.03 14.53
N ILE A 7 -24.33 -6.45 13.62
CA ILE A 7 -23.63 -7.74 13.68
C ILE A 7 -22.14 -7.53 13.44
N GLY A 8 -21.29 -7.98 14.35
CA GLY A 8 -19.89 -8.26 14.06
C GLY A 8 -19.75 -9.63 13.43
N MET A 9 -19.02 -9.71 12.32
CA MET A 9 -18.74 -10.96 11.61
C MET A 9 -17.24 -11.17 11.51
N ASP A 10 -16.76 -12.27 12.08
CA ASP A 10 -15.43 -12.80 11.80
C ASP A 10 -15.47 -13.75 10.60
N THR A 11 -14.51 -13.62 9.69
CA THR A 11 -14.49 -14.35 8.43
C THR A 11 -13.30 -15.29 8.35
N SER A 12 -13.57 -16.56 8.07
CA SER A 12 -12.53 -17.54 7.69
C SER A 12 -12.82 -18.17 6.33
N LYS A 13 -11.99 -19.15 5.93
CA LYS A 13 -12.16 -19.89 4.67
C LYS A 13 -13.49 -20.66 4.65
N SER A 14 -13.81 -21.37 5.73
CA SER A 14 -14.92 -22.33 5.80
C SER A 14 -15.97 -22.00 6.86
N VAL A 15 -15.59 -21.28 7.91
CA VAL A 15 -16.42 -21.01 9.10
C VAL A 15 -16.51 -19.51 9.36
N PHE A 16 -17.67 -19.03 9.79
CA PHE A 16 -17.93 -17.63 10.11
C PHE A 16 -18.51 -17.57 11.51
N GLN A 17 -18.10 -16.59 12.29
CA GLN A 17 -18.71 -16.31 13.60
C GLN A 17 -19.46 -15.00 13.52
N LEU A 18 -20.70 -15.01 14.00
CA LEU A 18 -21.55 -13.84 14.11
C LEU A 18 -21.75 -13.50 15.58
N HIS A 19 -21.66 -12.22 15.88
CA HIS A 19 -22.04 -11.63 17.16
C HIS A 19 -22.95 -10.43 16.90
N GLY A 20 -24.23 -10.54 17.22
CA GLY A 20 -25.23 -9.50 17.02
C GLY A 20 -25.86 -9.03 18.33
N VAL A 21 -26.15 -7.74 18.39
CA VAL A 21 -26.70 -7.07 19.58
C VAL A 21 -28.01 -6.34 19.27
N ASP A 22 -28.82 -6.16 20.31
CA ASP A 22 -30.05 -5.36 20.29
C ASP A 22 -29.79 -3.87 20.53
N ALA A 23 -30.86 -3.07 20.60
CA ALA A 23 -30.78 -1.63 20.87
C ALA A 23 -30.19 -1.26 22.24
N LEU A 24 -30.15 -2.20 23.19
CA LEU A 24 -29.57 -2.03 24.53
C LEU A 24 -28.14 -2.59 24.62
N GLU A 25 -27.52 -2.93 23.49
CA GLU A 25 -26.19 -3.53 23.42
C GLU A 25 -26.07 -4.93 24.03
N ARG A 26 -27.18 -5.63 24.18
CA ARG A 26 -27.20 -6.99 24.72
C ARG A 26 -27.00 -7.99 23.58
N PRO A 27 -26.16 -9.02 23.76
CA PRO A 27 -25.95 -10.03 22.74
C PRO A 27 -27.20 -10.88 22.56
N VAL A 28 -27.80 -10.81 21.37
CA VAL A 28 -29.03 -11.54 20.99
C VAL A 28 -28.79 -12.56 19.87
N LEU A 29 -27.61 -12.52 19.24
CA LEU A 29 -27.19 -13.45 18.22
C LEU A 29 -25.73 -13.83 18.43
N ILE A 30 -25.46 -15.08 18.82
CA ILE A 30 -24.11 -15.65 18.75
C ILE A 30 -24.21 -16.92 17.93
N ARG A 31 -23.62 -16.93 16.74
CA ARG A 31 -23.83 -18.04 15.80
C ARG A 31 -22.60 -18.34 14.96
N LYS A 32 -22.26 -19.62 14.92
CA LYS A 32 -21.29 -20.20 14.01
C LYS A 32 -22.00 -20.63 12.72
N LEU A 33 -21.52 -20.18 11.57
CA LEU A 33 -22.04 -20.55 10.26
C LEU A 33 -20.96 -21.21 9.40
N GLN A 34 -21.35 -22.23 8.65
CA GLN A 34 -20.54 -22.74 7.54
C GLN A 34 -20.65 -21.77 6.37
N ARG A 35 -19.61 -21.68 5.53
CA ARG A 35 -19.55 -20.79 4.35
C ARG A 35 -20.83 -20.86 3.50
N ARG A 36 -21.32 -22.07 3.22
CA ARG A 36 -22.54 -22.30 2.41
C ARG A 36 -23.82 -21.75 3.05
N ALA A 37 -23.83 -21.58 4.37
CA ALA A 37 -24.98 -21.13 5.14
C ALA A 37 -25.01 -19.61 5.33
N VAL A 38 -23.93 -18.88 5.03
CA VAL A 38 -23.85 -17.43 5.23
C VAL A 38 -24.89 -16.69 4.37
N VAL A 39 -24.90 -16.93 3.06
CA VAL A 39 -25.85 -16.26 2.15
C VAL A 39 -27.31 -16.60 2.48
N PRO A 40 -27.71 -17.89 2.65
CA PRO A 40 -29.08 -18.22 3.06
C PRO A 40 -29.50 -17.62 4.40
N PHE A 41 -28.56 -17.48 5.35
CA PHE A 41 -28.85 -16.86 6.65
C PHE A 41 -29.15 -15.37 6.51
N PHE A 42 -28.26 -14.62 5.83
CA PHE A 42 -28.43 -13.17 5.66
C PHE A 42 -29.61 -12.83 4.74
N ALA A 43 -29.90 -13.64 3.72
CA ALA A 43 -31.06 -13.43 2.84
C ALA A 43 -32.43 -13.50 3.57
N ARG A 44 -32.48 -14.13 4.75
CA ARG A 44 -33.70 -14.20 5.60
C ARG A 44 -33.69 -13.17 6.72
N LEU A 45 -32.59 -12.47 6.92
CA LEU A 45 -32.42 -11.48 7.97
C LEU A 45 -32.84 -10.12 7.44
N ALA A 46 -33.51 -9.32 8.26
CA ALA A 46 -33.79 -7.92 7.90
C ALA A 46 -32.47 -7.15 7.64
N PRO A 47 -32.51 -6.08 6.82
CA PRO A 47 -31.38 -5.16 6.64
C PRO A 47 -30.75 -4.76 7.98
N VAL A 48 -29.43 -4.89 8.08
CA VAL A 48 -28.69 -4.67 9.33
C VAL A 48 -27.28 -4.20 9.01
N LYS A 49 -26.68 -3.46 9.93
CA LYS A 49 -25.28 -3.05 9.81
C LYS A 49 -24.36 -4.21 10.16
N VAL A 50 -23.38 -4.51 9.30
CA VAL A 50 -22.46 -5.65 9.50
C VAL A 50 -21.00 -5.17 9.53
N GLY A 51 -20.32 -5.38 10.64
CA GLY A 51 -18.92 -5.03 10.82
C GLY A 51 -18.01 -6.20 10.51
N LEU A 52 -17.05 -6.03 9.60
CA LEU A 52 -16.01 -7.00 9.30
C LEU A 52 -14.63 -6.39 9.50
N GLU A 53 -13.66 -7.20 9.94
CA GLU A 53 -12.26 -6.84 9.79
C GLU A 53 -11.87 -6.83 8.31
N ALA A 54 -11.09 -5.83 7.88
CA ALA A 54 -10.55 -5.72 6.53
C ALA A 54 -9.41 -6.75 6.33
N CYS A 55 -9.80 -8.01 6.13
CA CYS A 55 -8.91 -9.14 5.91
C CYS A 55 -9.17 -9.84 4.56
N GLY A 56 -8.50 -10.97 4.31
CA GLY A 56 -8.67 -11.75 3.09
C GLY A 56 -10.14 -12.16 2.86
N GLY A 57 -10.73 -11.77 1.74
CA GLY A 57 -12.12 -12.09 1.41
C GLY A 57 -13.19 -11.15 1.98
N SER A 58 -12.84 -10.26 2.91
CA SER A 58 -13.76 -9.27 3.52
C SER A 58 -14.47 -8.41 2.47
N HIS A 59 -13.74 -7.91 1.46
CA HIS A 59 -14.31 -7.15 0.35
C HIS A 59 -15.33 -7.95 -0.49
N HIS A 60 -15.15 -9.26 -0.66
CA HIS A 60 -16.13 -10.10 -1.35
C HIS A 60 -17.39 -10.20 -0.51
N TRP A 61 -17.26 -10.53 0.78
CA TRP A 61 -18.39 -10.64 1.69
C TRP A 61 -19.15 -9.34 1.87
N ALA A 62 -18.47 -8.21 1.97
CA ALA A 62 -19.12 -6.91 2.03
C ALA A 62 -19.94 -6.63 0.76
N ARG A 63 -19.44 -6.95 -0.45
CA ARG A 63 -20.26 -6.82 -1.67
C ARG A 63 -21.46 -7.77 -1.67
N THR A 64 -21.26 -9.02 -1.25
CA THR A 64 -22.33 -10.02 -1.13
C THR A 64 -23.42 -9.58 -0.16
N LEU A 65 -23.04 -9.08 1.03
CA LEU A 65 -23.98 -8.57 2.03
C LEU A 65 -24.70 -7.31 1.56
N SER A 66 -24.01 -6.41 0.87
CA SER A 66 -24.62 -5.21 0.27
C SER A 66 -25.70 -5.61 -0.76
N ALA A 67 -25.43 -6.61 -1.59
CA ALA A 67 -26.39 -7.11 -2.58
C ALA A 67 -27.63 -7.78 -1.95
N LEU A 68 -27.54 -8.22 -0.69
CA LEU A 68 -28.67 -8.72 0.10
C LEU A 68 -29.43 -7.61 0.85
N GLY A 69 -29.02 -6.35 0.70
CA GLY A 69 -29.67 -5.19 1.32
C GLY A 69 -29.13 -4.81 2.71
N HIS A 70 -28.01 -5.38 3.15
CA HIS A 70 -27.36 -4.98 4.41
C HIS A 70 -26.40 -3.79 4.23
N ASP A 71 -25.94 -3.20 5.33
CA ASP A 71 -24.94 -2.12 5.37
C ASP A 71 -23.60 -2.63 5.94
N PRO A 72 -22.73 -3.25 5.11
CA PRO A 72 -21.47 -3.78 5.57
C PRO A 72 -20.40 -2.69 5.64
N VAL A 73 -19.69 -2.65 6.76
CA VAL A 73 -18.54 -1.76 6.99
C VAL A 73 -17.29 -2.57 7.27
N LEU A 74 -16.18 -2.16 6.68
CA LEU A 74 -14.88 -2.81 6.88
C LEU A 74 -14.04 -1.99 7.86
N MET A 75 -13.36 -2.64 8.80
CA MET A 75 -12.51 -1.98 9.80
C MET A 75 -11.07 -2.45 9.69
N ALA A 76 -10.12 -1.53 9.80
CA ALA A 76 -8.72 -1.92 9.88
C ALA A 76 -8.46 -2.76 11.14
N ALA A 77 -7.66 -3.82 11.01
CA ALA A 77 -7.25 -4.71 12.10
C ALA A 77 -6.83 -3.98 13.38
N GLN A 78 -6.12 -2.87 13.23
CA GLN A 78 -5.61 -2.06 14.33
C GLN A 78 -6.72 -1.41 15.17
N HIS A 79 -7.86 -1.10 14.57
CA HIS A 79 -9.02 -0.55 15.27
C HIS A 79 -9.78 -1.65 16.02
N VAL A 80 -9.89 -2.84 15.43
CA VAL A 80 -10.53 -4.00 16.06
C VAL A 80 -9.72 -4.52 17.25
N LYS A 81 -8.39 -4.53 17.12
CA LYS A 81 -7.47 -5.07 18.15
C LYS A 81 -7.65 -4.48 19.54
N ALA A 82 -8.07 -3.22 19.65
CA ALA A 82 -8.30 -2.56 20.94
C ALA A 82 -9.48 -3.16 21.73
N TYR A 83 -10.39 -3.89 21.05
CA TYR A 83 -11.61 -4.46 21.62
C TYR A 83 -11.53 -5.98 21.80
N LEU A 84 -10.40 -6.60 21.46
CA LEU A 84 -10.17 -8.02 21.71
C LEU A 84 -9.99 -8.28 23.21
N ARG A 85 -10.88 -9.10 23.77
CA ARG A 85 -10.75 -9.59 25.16
C ARG A 85 -9.60 -10.61 25.27
N ARG A 86 -9.14 -10.88 26.51
CA ARG A 86 -8.08 -11.86 26.77
C ARG A 86 -8.55 -13.26 26.35
N GLY A 87 -7.74 -13.97 25.56
CA GLY A 87 -8.05 -15.30 25.03
C GLY A 87 -8.53 -15.23 23.58
N LYS A 88 -7.69 -15.68 22.64
CA LYS A 88 -8.00 -15.59 21.20
C LYS A 88 -8.92 -16.73 20.78
N HIS A 89 -10.13 -16.39 20.33
CA HIS A 89 -11.02 -17.32 19.63
C HIS A 89 -11.96 -16.55 18.68
N ASP A 90 -12.40 -17.20 17.60
CA ASP A 90 -13.17 -16.58 16.52
C ASP A 90 -14.45 -15.84 17.00
N ALA A 91 -15.10 -16.32 18.07
CA ALA A 91 -16.27 -15.65 18.64
C ALA A 91 -15.93 -14.30 19.33
N ALA A 92 -14.74 -14.18 19.93
CA ALA A 92 -14.25 -12.92 20.50
C ALA A 92 -13.84 -11.95 19.40
N ASP A 93 -13.33 -12.46 18.26
CA ASP A 93 -13.04 -11.64 17.09
C ASP A 93 -14.33 -11.06 16.50
N ALA A 94 -15.42 -11.85 16.42
CA ALA A 94 -16.74 -11.37 16.00
C ALA A 94 -17.34 -10.35 16.98
N GLU A 95 -17.21 -10.57 18.29
CA GLU A 95 -17.63 -9.59 19.32
C GLU A 95 -16.83 -8.29 19.19
N ALA A 96 -15.50 -8.37 19.04
CA ALA A 96 -14.64 -7.20 18.88
C ALA A 96 -14.97 -6.40 17.61
N ASN A 97 -15.34 -7.08 16.52
CA ASN A 97 -15.86 -6.42 15.32
C ASN A 97 -17.19 -5.68 15.62
N CYS A 98 -18.11 -6.32 16.33
CA CYS A 98 -19.39 -5.71 16.71
C CYS A 98 -19.19 -4.47 17.59
N GLU A 99 -18.25 -4.57 18.54
CA GLU A 99 -17.92 -3.54 19.51
C GLU A 99 -17.14 -2.37 18.86
N ALA A 100 -16.15 -2.65 18.02
CA ALA A 100 -15.39 -1.61 17.32
C ALA A 100 -16.30 -0.76 16.41
N MET A 101 -17.32 -1.39 15.81
CA MET A 101 -18.27 -0.75 14.92
C MET A 101 -19.19 0.27 15.63
N SER A 102 -19.43 0.13 16.94
CA SER A 102 -20.29 1.04 17.70
C SER A 102 -19.62 2.38 18.02
N ARG A 103 -18.30 2.48 17.82
CA ARG A 103 -17.49 3.58 18.34
C ARG A 103 -17.53 4.76 17.37
N PRO A 104 -17.92 5.98 17.82
CA PRO A 104 -18.11 7.14 16.93
C PRO A 104 -16.86 7.56 16.14
N ARG A 105 -15.67 7.21 16.64
CA ARG A 105 -14.37 7.56 16.03
C ARG A 105 -13.81 6.46 15.13
N THR A 106 -14.49 5.32 15.00
CA THR A 106 -14.04 4.24 14.12
C THR A 106 -14.10 4.68 12.68
N ARG A 107 -12.97 4.53 11.99
CA ARG A 107 -12.90 4.75 10.54
C ARG A 107 -13.11 3.45 9.81
N PHE A 108 -14.02 3.49 8.86
CA PHE A 108 -14.30 2.38 7.97
C PHE A 108 -13.47 2.48 6.69
N VAL A 109 -13.11 1.32 6.16
CA VAL A 109 -12.45 1.15 4.87
C VAL A 109 -13.53 1.00 3.83
N ALA A 110 -13.47 1.80 2.76
CA ALA A 110 -14.42 1.70 1.66
C ALA A 110 -14.43 0.28 1.06
N VAL A 111 -15.63 -0.24 0.79
CA VAL A 111 -15.80 -1.53 0.10
C VAL A 111 -15.43 -1.34 -1.36
N LYS A 112 -14.41 -2.08 -1.81
CA LYS A 112 -13.92 -1.98 -3.18
C LYS A 112 -14.77 -2.78 -4.15
N SER A 113 -14.94 -2.25 -5.36
CA SER A 113 -15.53 -2.98 -6.49
C SER A 113 -14.67 -4.19 -6.88
N VAL A 114 -15.21 -5.07 -7.74
CA VAL A 114 -14.44 -6.22 -8.25
C VAL A 114 -13.27 -5.75 -9.11
N GLU A 115 -13.48 -4.70 -9.89
CA GLU A 115 -12.50 -4.07 -10.78
C GLU A 115 -11.39 -3.39 -9.99
N GLN A 116 -11.74 -2.68 -8.91
CA GLN A 116 -10.75 -2.09 -7.99
C GLN A 116 -9.92 -3.19 -7.32
N GLN A 117 -10.53 -4.31 -6.91
CA GLN A 117 -9.80 -5.44 -6.36
C GLN A 117 -8.88 -6.12 -7.40
N ALA A 118 -9.32 -6.24 -8.65
CA ALA A 118 -8.47 -6.72 -9.74
C ALA A 118 -7.29 -5.77 -9.99
N GLY A 119 -7.51 -4.46 -9.91
CA GLY A 119 -6.47 -3.43 -9.96
C GLY A 119 -5.44 -3.59 -8.83
N GLN A 120 -5.87 -3.88 -7.61
CA GLN A 120 -4.94 -4.17 -6.50
C GLN A 120 -4.16 -5.48 -6.72
N MET A 121 -4.81 -6.49 -7.28
CA MET A 121 -4.16 -7.76 -7.61
C MET A 121 -3.01 -7.56 -8.61
N LEU A 122 -3.16 -6.69 -9.60
CA LEU A 122 -2.09 -6.35 -10.55
C LEU A 122 -0.80 -5.90 -9.84
N PHE A 123 -0.93 -5.07 -8.80
CA PHE A 123 0.23 -4.64 -8.00
C PHE A 123 0.80 -5.75 -7.12
N GLY A 124 -0.06 -6.56 -6.50
CA GLY A 124 0.37 -7.70 -5.69
C GLY A 124 1.16 -8.72 -6.51
N VAL A 125 0.65 -9.09 -7.70
CA VAL A 125 1.35 -10.01 -8.61
C VAL A 125 2.64 -9.40 -9.13
N ARG A 126 2.66 -8.09 -9.46
CA ARG A 126 3.91 -7.40 -9.83
C ARG A 126 4.95 -7.49 -8.71
N GLU A 127 4.55 -7.23 -7.46
CA GLU A 127 5.46 -7.30 -6.31
C GLU A 127 6.03 -8.71 -6.13
N GLN A 128 5.21 -9.75 -6.30
CA GLN A 128 5.67 -11.14 -6.29
C GLN A 128 6.73 -11.40 -7.37
N MET A 129 6.51 -10.93 -8.60
CA MET A 129 7.49 -11.08 -9.69
C MET A 129 8.80 -10.33 -9.39
N VAL A 130 8.73 -9.12 -8.81
CA VAL A 130 9.92 -8.35 -8.40
C VAL A 130 10.72 -9.10 -7.33
N ARG A 131 10.03 -9.65 -6.32
CA ARG A 131 10.67 -10.45 -5.25
C ARG A 131 11.31 -11.71 -5.83
N ARG A 132 10.58 -12.46 -6.67
CA ARG A 132 11.08 -13.69 -7.33
C ARG A 132 12.31 -13.41 -8.21
N ARG A 133 12.27 -12.37 -9.04
CA ARG A 133 13.42 -11.93 -9.85
C ARG A 133 14.64 -11.64 -8.98
N THR A 134 14.43 -10.99 -7.83
CA THR A 134 15.52 -10.66 -6.90
C THR A 134 16.09 -11.92 -6.24
N GLN A 135 15.22 -12.84 -5.81
CA GLN A 135 15.63 -14.13 -5.24
C GLN A 135 16.46 -14.94 -6.24
N LEU A 136 15.97 -15.11 -7.47
CA LEU A 136 16.68 -15.80 -8.54
C LEU A 136 18.03 -15.14 -8.85
N SER A 137 18.04 -13.82 -8.96
CA SER A 137 19.26 -13.05 -9.20
C SER A 137 20.31 -13.22 -8.09
N ASN A 138 19.88 -13.34 -6.84
CA ASN A 138 20.77 -13.60 -5.70
C ASN A 138 21.24 -15.06 -5.67
N ALA A 139 20.35 -16.02 -5.95
CA ALA A 139 20.71 -17.44 -6.03
C ALA A 139 21.75 -17.70 -7.12
N ILE A 140 21.53 -17.18 -8.33
CA ILE A 140 22.49 -17.27 -9.46
C ILE A 140 23.86 -16.72 -9.05
N ARG A 141 23.91 -15.54 -8.42
CA ARG A 141 25.18 -14.96 -7.95
C ARG A 141 25.84 -15.78 -6.85
N GLY A 142 25.04 -16.28 -5.91
CA GLY A 142 25.55 -17.08 -4.79
C GLY A 142 26.19 -18.38 -5.29
N HIS A 143 25.48 -19.13 -6.12
CA HIS A 143 26.01 -20.36 -6.70
C HIS A 143 27.20 -20.12 -7.61
N ALA A 144 27.18 -19.07 -8.45
CA ALA A 144 28.30 -18.79 -9.35
C ALA A 144 29.60 -18.46 -8.59
N ALA A 145 29.49 -17.84 -7.41
CA ALA A 145 30.63 -17.52 -6.57
C ALA A 145 31.36 -18.77 -6.05
N GLU A 146 30.67 -19.89 -5.83
CA GLU A 146 31.28 -21.17 -5.44
C GLU A 146 32.17 -21.75 -6.54
N PHE A 147 31.93 -21.36 -7.79
CA PHE A 147 32.76 -21.70 -8.95
C PHE A 147 33.75 -20.58 -9.34
N GLY A 148 33.99 -19.61 -8.45
CA GLY A 148 34.91 -18.49 -8.70
C GLY A 148 34.37 -17.40 -9.65
N LEU A 149 33.13 -17.52 -10.10
CA LEU A 149 32.51 -16.60 -11.05
C LEU A 149 31.70 -15.52 -10.34
N VAL A 150 32.27 -14.32 -10.24
CA VAL A 150 31.62 -13.15 -9.63
C VAL A 150 31.15 -12.12 -10.66
N ALA A 151 30.11 -11.37 -10.32
CA ALA A 151 29.58 -10.28 -11.14
C ALA A 151 29.26 -9.03 -10.31
N ALA A 152 29.31 -7.87 -10.95
CA ALA A 152 28.95 -6.60 -10.32
C ALA A 152 27.48 -6.59 -9.87
N LYS A 153 27.19 -5.69 -8.90
CA LYS A 153 25.82 -5.49 -8.41
C LYS A 153 24.94 -4.90 -9.51
N GLY A 154 23.73 -5.44 -9.66
CA GLY A 154 22.71 -4.92 -10.57
C GLY A 154 22.22 -5.96 -11.58
N LEU A 155 20.96 -5.83 -12.00
CA LEU A 155 20.29 -6.80 -12.85
C LEU A 155 20.92 -6.95 -14.24
N ALA A 156 21.57 -5.88 -14.74
CA ALA A 156 22.25 -5.89 -16.04
C ALA A 156 23.40 -6.92 -16.12
N TYR A 157 23.94 -7.35 -14.98
CA TYR A 157 25.07 -8.29 -14.93
C TYR A 157 24.64 -9.75 -14.72
N VAL A 158 23.34 -10.04 -14.65
CA VAL A 158 22.85 -11.42 -14.43
C VAL A 158 22.99 -12.27 -15.68
N GLU A 159 22.48 -11.79 -16.83
CA GLU A 159 22.62 -12.50 -18.10
C GLU A 159 24.08 -12.67 -18.53
N PRO A 160 24.95 -11.63 -18.44
CA PRO A 160 26.38 -11.81 -18.67
C PRO A 160 27.04 -12.83 -17.74
N LEU A 161 26.59 -12.93 -16.48
CA LEU A 161 27.11 -13.94 -15.55
C LEU A 161 26.70 -15.36 -15.98
N LEU A 162 25.42 -15.55 -16.34
CA LEU A 162 24.94 -16.84 -16.85
C LEU A 162 25.68 -17.27 -18.12
N ALA A 163 25.96 -16.33 -19.02
CA ALA A 163 26.74 -16.61 -20.23
C ALA A 163 28.18 -17.02 -19.92
N ARG A 164 28.82 -16.39 -18.93
CA ARG A 164 30.16 -16.77 -18.47
C ARG A 164 30.17 -18.15 -17.82
N VAL A 165 29.18 -18.45 -16.98
CA VAL A 165 29.01 -19.79 -16.40
C VAL A 165 28.89 -20.84 -17.50
N ALA A 166 28.04 -20.62 -18.50
CA ALA A 166 27.85 -21.56 -19.61
C ALA A 166 29.09 -21.79 -20.49
N ALA A 167 30.03 -20.84 -20.49
CA ALA A 167 31.27 -20.92 -21.28
C ALA A 167 32.47 -21.42 -20.47
N ASP A 168 32.30 -21.71 -19.18
CA ASP A 168 33.39 -22.12 -18.28
C ASP A 168 33.43 -23.64 -18.15
N ASP A 169 34.47 -24.26 -18.72
CA ASP A 169 34.71 -25.71 -18.68
C ASP A 169 34.98 -26.23 -17.25
N GLY A 170 35.29 -25.35 -16.30
CA GLY A 170 35.48 -25.66 -14.88
C GLY A 170 34.16 -25.84 -14.12
N VAL A 171 33.02 -25.48 -14.71
CA VAL A 171 31.70 -25.66 -14.09
C VAL A 171 31.13 -27.05 -14.46
N PRO A 172 30.89 -27.94 -13.48
CA PRO A 172 30.40 -29.29 -13.74
C PRO A 172 29.04 -29.32 -14.45
N ALA A 173 28.79 -30.37 -15.25
CA ALA A 173 27.57 -30.54 -16.05
C ALA A 173 26.26 -30.37 -15.23
N LEU A 174 26.20 -30.91 -14.01
CA LEU A 174 25.04 -30.74 -13.13
C LEU A 174 24.83 -29.27 -12.74
N ALA A 175 25.91 -28.53 -12.46
CA ALA A 175 25.81 -27.11 -12.14
C ALA A 175 25.33 -26.32 -13.35
N GLN A 176 25.84 -26.62 -14.55
CA GLN A 176 25.38 -26.02 -15.81
C GLN A 176 23.87 -26.21 -16.02
N GLU A 177 23.36 -27.43 -15.80
CA GLU A 177 21.92 -27.73 -15.88
C GLU A 177 21.10 -26.88 -14.90
N LEU A 178 21.54 -26.79 -13.64
CA LEU A 178 20.86 -26.01 -12.61
C LEU A 178 20.90 -24.49 -12.90
N PHE A 179 22.02 -23.97 -13.41
CA PHE A 179 22.11 -22.57 -13.84
C PHE A 179 21.20 -22.28 -15.03
N ASN A 180 21.08 -23.21 -15.98
CA ASN A 180 20.14 -23.09 -17.09
C ASN A 180 18.69 -23.02 -16.59
N MET A 181 18.29 -23.92 -15.69
CA MET A 181 16.96 -23.90 -15.06
C MET A 181 16.68 -22.55 -14.34
N LEU A 182 17.63 -22.06 -13.53
CA LEU A 182 17.51 -20.77 -12.86
C LEU A 182 17.44 -19.60 -13.85
N GLY A 183 18.23 -19.67 -14.94
CA GLY A 183 18.26 -18.67 -16.00
C GLY A 183 16.94 -18.60 -16.78
N GLU A 184 16.36 -19.74 -17.13
CA GLU A 184 15.03 -19.83 -17.75
C GLU A 184 13.96 -19.21 -16.86
N GLU A 185 13.95 -19.57 -15.58
CA GLU A 185 12.99 -19.00 -14.63
C GLU A 185 13.17 -17.49 -14.45
N TYR A 186 14.42 -17.02 -14.43
CA TYR A 186 14.75 -15.59 -14.36
C TYR A 186 14.21 -14.83 -15.57
N ARG A 187 14.45 -15.33 -16.78
CA ARG A 187 13.97 -14.73 -18.04
C ARG A 187 12.45 -14.75 -18.14
N ALA A 188 11.80 -15.86 -17.78
CA ALA A 188 10.35 -15.97 -17.74
C ALA A 188 9.75 -14.97 -16.73
N THR A 189 10.35 -14.83 -15.55
CA THR A 189 9.93 -13.85 -14.54
C THR A 189 10.10 -12.42 -15.04
N CYS A 190 11.22 -12.10 -15.71
CA CYS A 190 11.44 -10.78 -16.29
C CYS A 190 10.40 -10.44 -17.38
N THR A 191 10.08 -11.41 -18.24
CA THR A 191 9.08 -11.26 -19.30
C THR A 191 7.68 -11.00 -18.72
N ARG A 192 7.27 -11.80 -17.73
CA ARG A 192 5.99 -11.62 -17.01
C ARG A 192 5.93 -10.27 -16.31
N LEU A 193 7.02 -9.85 -15.65
CA LEU A 193 7.11 -8.55 -15.00
C LEU A 193 6.94 -7.40 -16.01
N ALA A 194 7.62 -7.46 -17.15
CA ALA A 194 7.49 -6.45 -18.20
C ALA A 194 6.05 -6.37 -18.75
N ALA A 195 5.37 -7.50 -18.91
CA ALA A 195 3.97 -7.53 -19.32
C ALA A 195 3.04 -6.88 -18.28
N LEU A 196 3.26 -7.11 -16.99
CA LEU A 196 2.50 -6.46 -15.92
C LEU A 196 2.76 -4.95 -15.87
N GLU A 197 4.01 -4.52 -16.07
CA GLU A 197 4.36 -3.10 -16.12
C GLU A 197 3.72 -2.39 -17.33
N LYS A 198 3.64 -3.04 -18.49
CA LYS A 198 2.88 -2.51 -19.65
C LYS A 198 1.41 -2.30 -19.31
N LYS A 199 0.76 -3.25 -18.62
CA LYS A 199 -0.64 -3.12 -18.17
C LYS A 199 -0.82 -1.95 -17.19
N LEU A 200 0.12 -1.78 -16.25
CA LEU A 200 0.11 -0.65 -15.32
C LEU A 200 0.26 0.70 -16.02
N VAL A 201 1.15 0.80 -17.01
CA VAL A 201 1.32 2.01 -17.81
C VAL A 201 0.07 2.33 -18.64
N ALA A 202 -0.61 1.31 -19.17
CA ALA A 202 -1.88 1.51 -19.87
C ALA A 202 -2.96 2.08 -18.93
N HIS A 203 -3.09 1.52 -17.72
CA HIS A 203 -4.02 2.03 -16.71
C HIS A 203 -3.67 3.47 -16.28
N TYR A 204 -2.38 3.74 -16.03
CA TYR A 204 -1.87 5.08 -15.73
C TYR A 204 -2.26 6.11 -16.81
N ARG A 205 -2.15 5.73 -18.10
CA ARG A 205 -2.47 6.63 -19.21
C ARG A 205 -3.95 7.00 -19.26
N GLN A 206 -4.84 6.18 -18.74
CA GLN A 206 -6.28 6.43 -18.73
C GLN A 206 -6.72 7.20 -17.48
N ASP A 207 -6.02 7.06 -16.35
CA ASP A 207 -6.36 7.72 -15.09
C ASP A 207 -5.80 9.16 -14.98
N ALA A 208 -6.69 10.16 -15.03
CA ALA A 208 -6.33 11.57 -14.89
C ALA A 208 -5.70 11.91 -13.53
N THR A 209 -6.17 11.28 -12.45
CA THR A 209 -5.62 11.46 -11.10
C THR A 209 -4.21 10.90 -11.03
N ALA A 210 -3.98 9.70 -11.56
CA ALA A 210 -2.64 9.12 -11.62
C ALA A 210 -1.68 10.01 -12.45
N ARG A 211 -2.11 10.52 -13.60
CA ARG A 211 -1.29 11.46 -14.40
C ARG A 211 -0.89 12.71 -13.62
N ARG A 212 -1.83 13.33 -12.89
CA ARG A 212 -1.51 14.47 -12.01
C ARG A 212 -0.50 14.09 -10.93
N LEU A 213 -0.73 12.98 -10.22
CA LEU A 213 0.14 12.53 -9.13
C LEU A 213 1.58 12.20 -9.59
N ALA A 214 1.75 11.70 -10.82
CA ALA A 214 3.07 11.39 -11.36
C ALA A 214 3.95 12.62 -11.64
N ALA A 215 3.38 13.83 -11.61
CA ALA A 215 4.17 15.06 -11.70
C ALA A 215 4.92 15.39 -10.40
N MET A 216 4.60 14.71 -9.30
CA MET A 216 5.25 14.95 -8.00
C MET A 216 6.69 14.41 -7.97
N PRO A 217 7.63 15.09 -7.28
CA PRO A 217 8.99 14.61 -7.11
C PRO A 217 9.06 13.22 -6.48
N GLY A 218 9.62 12.26 -7.20
CA GLY A 218 9.76 10.89 -6.71
C GLY A 218 8.47 10.06 -6.75
N VAL A 219 7.41 10.50 -7.43
CA VAL A 219 6.23 9.68 -7.69
C VAL A 219 6.18 9.36 -9.19
N GLY A 220 6.48 8.12 -9.56
CA GLY A 220 6.38 7.65 -10.95
C GLY A 220 5.01 7.04 -11.28
N PRO A 221 4.77 6.63 -12.54
CA PRO A 221 3.50 6.07 -13.01
C PRO A 221 2.94 4.93 -12.14
N ILE A 222 3.82 4.02 -11.70
CA ILE A 222 3.45 2.88 -10.82
C ILE A 222 2.91 3.40 -9.47
N GLY A 223 3.61 4.34 -8.84
CA GLY A 223 3.21 4.87 -7.54
C GLY A 223 1.99 5.77 -7.61
N ALA A 224 1.88 6.56 -8.66
CA ALA A 224 0.71 7.37 -8.93
C ALA A 224 -0.55 6.52 -9.13
N THR A 225 -0.44 5.46 -9.93
CA THR A 225 -1.55 4.52 -10.15
C THR A 225 -1.92 3.78 -8.87
N LEU A 226 -0.93 3.36 -8.08
CA LEU A 226 -1.19 2.68 -6.81
C LEU A 226 -1.94 3.59 -5.83
N LEU A 227 -1.55 4.87 -5.74
CA LEU A 227 -2.26 5.86 -4.93
C LEU A 227 -3.72 5.99 -5.39
N GLY A 228 -3.96 6.15 -6.70
CA GLY A 228 -5.32 6.23 -7.24
C GLY A 228 -6.19 5.02 -6.89
N ILE A 229 -5.68 3.80 -7.10
CA ILE A 229 -6.43 2.57 -6.86
C ILE A 229 -6.64 2.27 -5.37
N LYS A 230 -5.62 2.48 -4.52
CA LYS A 230 -5.69 2.06 -3.11
C LYS A 230 -6.33 3.08 -2.19
N VAL A 231 -6.25 4.37 -2.49
CA VAL A 231 -6.83 5.42 -1.65
C VAL A 231 -8.34 5.49 -1.85
N GLY A 232 -8.82 5.32 -3.09
CA GLY A 232 -10.25 5.45 -3.40
C GLY A 232 -10.72 6.88 -3.18
N ASP A 233 -11.52 7.10 -2.13
CA ASP A 233 -12.00 8.43 -1.76
C ASP A 233 -11.02 9.16 -0.82
N ALA A 234 -10.30 10.15 -1.35
CA ALA A 234 -9.39 10.97 -0.56
C ALA A 234 -10.09 11.96 0.38
N THR A 235 -11.39 12.25 0.19
CA THR A 235 -12.16 13.17 1.03
C THR A 235 -12.50 12.56 2.39
N ALA A 236 -12.41 11.23 2.53
CA ALA A 236 -12.51 10.52 3.80
C ALA A 236 -11.45 10.93 4.84
N PHE A 237 -10.38 11.63 4.42
CA PHE A 237 -9.36 12.17 5.31
C PHE A 237 -9.54 13.67 5.52
N ARG A 238 -9.49 14.12 6.78
CA ARG A 238 -9.70 15.53 7.14
C ARG A 238 -8.57 16.46 6.69
N SER A 239 -7.36 15.91 6.55
CA SER A 239 -6.18 16.66 6.16
C SER A 239 -5.09 15.76 5.61
N GLY A 240 -4.13 16.33 4.88
CA GLY A 240 -2.96 15.58 4.43
C GLY A 240 -2.12 15.00 5.58
N ARG A 241 -2.12 15.63 6.77
CA ARG A 241 -1.44 15.07 7.96
C ARG A 241 -2.11 13.78 8.42
N ASP A 242 -3.44 13.76 8.35
CA ASP A 242 -4.27 12.59 8.66
C ASP A 242 -3.98 11.44 7.68
N PHE A 243 -3.90 11.76 6.40
CA PHE A 243 -3.53 10.82 5.35
C PHE A 243 -2.10 10.25 5.54
N ALA A 244 -1.12 11.10 5.84
CA ALA A 244 0.25 10.66 6.11
C ALA A 244 0.36 9.78 7.36
N ALA A 245 -0.46 10.04 8.39
CA ALA A 245 -0.54 9.20 9.58
C ALA A 245 -1.17 7.83 9.27
N TRP A 246 -2.22 7.81 8.43
CA TRP A 246 -2.85 6.57 7.95
C TRP A 246 -1.88 5.69 7.17
N LEU A 247 -1.00 6.29 6.35
CA LEU A 247 0.09 5.58 5.66
C LEU A 247 1.25 5.15 6.58
N GLY A 248 1.21 5.51 7.86
CA GLY A 248 2.24 5.21 8.83
C GLY A 248 3.57 5.91 8.57
N LEU A 249 3.54 7.09 7.94
CA LEU A 249 4.69 7.94 7.63
C LEU A 249 4.96 9.01 8.71
N THR A 250 4.19 9.01 9.81
CA THR A 250 4.40 9.90 10.95
C THR A 250 5.23 9.24 12.05
N PRO A 251 6.06 9.99 12.80
CA PRO A 251 6.81 9.45 13.94
C PRO A 251 5.89 8.89 15.03
N LYS A 252 6.32 7.83 15.71
CA LYS A 252 5.72 7.38 16.97
C LYS A 252 5.96 8.43 18.04
N ASN A 253 4.90 8.79 18.76
CA ASN A 253 5.03 9.70 19.88
C ASN A 253 5.30 8.92 21.17
N HIS A 254 6.45 9.18 21.80
CA HIS A 254 6.76 8.73 23.16
C HIS A 254 6.80 9.96 24.06
N SER A 255 5.63 10.51 24.35
CA SER A 255 5.47 11.59 25.33
C SER A 255 5.11 11.00 26.68
N THR A 256 5.95 11.22 27.69
CA THR A 256 5.63 10.93 29.10
C THR A 256 5.98 12.16 29.93
N ALA A 257 5.09 12.53 30.87
CA ALA A 257 5.32 13.60 31.85
C ALA A 257 5.96 14.89 31.28
N GLY A 258 5.41 15.42 30.18
CA GLY A 258 5.84 16.69 29.57
C GLY A 258 7.06 16.62 28.64
N LYS A 259 7.80 15.50 28.58
CA LYS A 259 8.92 15.33 27.64
C LYS A 259 8.44 14.66 26.36
N THR A 260 8.54 15.35 25.23
CA THR A 260 8.16 14.80 23.92
C THR A 260 9.38 14.22 23.21
N ARG A 261 9.39 12.91 22.98
CA ARG A 261 10.38 12.24 22.13
C ARG A 261 9.71 11.60 20.93
N LEU A 262 10.08 12.07 19.74
CA LEU A 262 9.63 11.45 18.48
C LEU A 262 10.56 10.28 18.13
N GLY A 263 9.97 9.11 17.89
CA GLY A 263 10.67 7.88 17.53
C GLY A 263 10.68 7.60 16.03
N VAL A 264 10.82 6.32 15.68
CA VAL A 264 10.66 5.83 14.30
C VAL A 264 9.23 6.04 13.79
N ILE A 265 9.02 6.00 12.48
CA ILE A 265 7.67 6.04 11.92
C ILE A 265 6.79 4.90 12.44
N THR A 266 5.47 5.10 12.50
CA THR A 266 4.55 4.10 13.04
C THR A 266 4.53 2.80 12.23
N ARG A 267 4.76 2.89 10.91
CA ARG A 267 4.61 1.80 9.93
C ARG A 267 3.19 1.21 9.88
N ALA A 268 2.20 1.93 10.42
CA ALA A 268 0.80 1.58 10.35
C ALA A 268 0.24 1.69 8.92
N GLY A 269 -0.92 1.08 8.67
CA GLY A 269 -1.62 1.16 7.38
C GLY A 269 -1.01 0.33 6.26
N ASP A 270 -1.19 0.80 5.03
CA ASP A 270 -0.81 0.05 3.82
C ASP A 270 0.70 0.10 3.56
N GLU A 271 1.37 -1.04 3.71
CA GLU A 271 2.81 -1.17 3.53
C GLU A 271 3.25 -0.84 2.10
N MET A 272 2.47 -1.22 1.08
CA MET A 272 2.84 -1.04 -0.32
C MET A 272 2.80 0.44 -0.71
N LEU A 273 1.78 1.19 -0.28
CA LEU A 273 1.73 2.64 -0.48
C LEU A 273 2.92 3.34 0.18
N ARG A 274 3.20 2.98 1.44
CA ARG A 274 4.34 3.52 2.20
C ARG A 274 5.68 3.19 1.52
N GLN A 275 5.87 1.95 1.09
CA GLN A 275 7.08 1.49 0.42
C GLN A 275 7.32 2.26 -0.87
N VAL A 276 6.29 2.40 -1.72
CA VAL A 276 6.41 3.08 -3.01
C VAL A 276 6.77 4.56 -2.83
N LEU A 277 6.15 5.25 -1.87
CA LEU A 277 6.49 6.66 -1.58
C LEU A 277 7.94 6.80 -1.07
N VAL A 278 8.40 5.90 -0.20
CA VAL A 278 9.77 5.94 0.35
C VAL A 278 10.81 5.56 -0.71
N VAL A 279 10.56 4.53 -1.52
CA VAL A 279 11.44 4.13 -2.63
C VAL A 279 11.52 5.24 -3.68
N GLY A 280 10.38 5.84 -4.01
CA GLY A 280 10.30 6.98 -4.92
C GLY A 280 11.07 8.20 -4.43
N ALA A 281 10.91 8.57 -3.15
CA ALA A 281 11.69 9.62 -2.52
C ALA A 281 13.19 9.31 -2.49
N THR A 282 13.56 8.06 -2.22
CA THR A 282 14.97 7.61 -2.24
C THR A 282 15.58 7.73 -3.63
N ALA A 283 14.85 7.31 -4.67
CA ALA A 283 15.28 7.43 -6.05
C ALA A 283 15.46 8.90 -6.47
N HIS A 284 14.53 9.78 -6.08
CA HIS A 284 14.64 11.21 -6.33
C HIS A 284 15.89 11.82 -5.67
N ILE A 285 16.13 11.52 -4.39
CA ILE A 285 17.34 11.95 -3.67
C ILE A 285 18.61 11.41 -4.32
N GLN A 286 18.58 10.18 -4.84
CA GLN A 286 19.74 9.62 -5.55
C GLN A 286 20.06 10.42 -6.83
N GLN A 287 19.06 10.83 -7.60
CA GLN A 287 19.29 11.65 -8.80
C GLN A 287 19.80 13.06 -8.43
N VAL A 288 19.26 13.66 -7.37
CA VAL A 288 19.76 14.93 -6.81
C VAL A 288 21.24 14.82 -6.45
N ARG A 289 21.61 13.79 -5.68
CA ARG A 289 23.01 13.60 -5.24
C ARG A 289 23.98 13.30 -6.38
N ARG A 290 23.47 12.82 -7.51
CA ARG A 290 24.23 12.61 -8.75
C ARG A 290 24.31 13.87 -9.62
N GLY A 291 23.75 15.00 -9.19
CA GLY A 291 23.73 16.25 -9.96
C GLY A 291 22.83 16.21 -11.20
N ARG A 292 21.98 15.19 -11.35
CA ARG A 292 21.14 15.01 -12.54
C ARG A 292 19.86 15.84 -12.51
N ILE A 293 19.40 16.20 -11.31
CA ILE A 293 18.25 17.07 -11.10
C ILE A 293 18.53 18.02 -9.92
N PRO A 294 17.98 19.24 -9.94
CA PRO A 294 18.12 20.15 -8.81
C PRO A 294 17.29 19.67 -7.62
N ALA A 295 17.81 19.89 -6.40
CA ALA A 295 17.00 19.76 -5.19
C ALA A 295 16.16 21.01 -4.97
N SER A 296 14.92 20.84 -4.51
CA SER A 296 14.19 21.96 -3.90
C SER A 296 14.99 22.54 -2.72
N PRO A 297 14.89 23.85 -2.42
CA PRO A 297 15.60 24.47 -1.30
C PRO A 297 15.37 23.73 0.04
N TRP A 298 14.14 23.29 0.28
CA TRP A 298 13.79 22.49 1.46
C TRP A 298 14.53 21.16 1.52
N LEU A 299 14.62 20.44 0.39
CA LEU A 299 15.30 19.15 0.32
C LEU A 299 16.81 19.30 0.45
N ALA A 300 17.40 20.32 -0.19
CA ALA A 300 18.82 20.64 -0.08
C ALA A 300 19.19 20.95 1.38
N ALA A 301 18.45 21.84 2.03
CA ALA A 301 18.64 22.16 3.44
C ALA A 301 18.48 20.91 4.33
N LEU A 302 17.55 20.00 4.01
CA LEU A 302 17.35 18.77 4.79
C LEU A 302 18.52 17.79 4.63
N LEU A 303 19.00 17.61 3.40
CA LEU A 303 20.14 16.72 3.11
C LEU A 303 21.45 17.22 3.74
N ALA A 304 21.60 18.53 3.93
CA ALA A 304 22.73 19.10 4.67
C ALA A 304 22.72 18.73 6.17
N ARG A 305 21.55 18.42 6.74
CA ARG A 305 21.36 18.23 8.20
C ARG A 305 21.07 16.79 8.60
N LYS A 306 20.64 15.95 7.67
CA LYS A 306 20.10 14.61 7.95
C LYS A 306 20.62 13.56 6.96
N PRO A 307 20.87 12.32 7.43
CA PRO A 307 21.19 11.20 6.54
C PRO A 307 20.15 11.02 5.43
N PRO A 308 20.56 10.59 4.21
CA PRO A 308 19.67 10.46 3.06
C PRO A 308 18.42 9.61 3.30
N LYS A 309 18.54 8.53 4.09
CA LYS A 309 17.39 7.68 4.44
C LYS A 309 16.32 8.43 5.25
N LEU A 310 16.74 9.29 6.19
CA LEU A 310 15.80 10.11 6.96
C LEU A 310 15.18 11.20 6.08
N ALA A 311 15.97 11.80 5.19
CA ALA A 311 15.45 12.75 4.21
C ALA A 311 14.42 12.11 3.26
N ALA A 312 14.63 10.85 2.85
CA ALA A 312 13.69 10.11 2.01
C ALA A 312 12.35 9.88 2.72
N VAL A 313 12.36 9.51 4.00
CA VAL A 313 11.13 9.33 4.80
C VAL A 313 10.39 10.67 4.97
N ALA A 314 11.12 11.76 5.22
CA ALA A 314 10.52 13.09 5.33
C ALA A 314 9.93 13.56 3.99
N LEU A 315 10.62 13.33 2.87
CA LEU A 315 10.13 13.63 1.54
C LEU A 315 8.90 12.78 1.19
N ALA A 316 8.88 11.49 1.54
CA ALA A 316 7.72 10.63 1.39
C ALA A 316 6.51 11.14 2.20
N ASN A 317 6.72 11.60 3.44
CA ASN A 317 5.67 12.23 4.25
C ASN A 317 5.15 13.52 3.59
N LYS A 318 6.04 14.40 3.12
CA LYS A 318 5.67 15.62 2.38
C LYS A 318 4.85 15.27 1.13
N ASN A 319 5.31 14.29 0.35
CA ASN A 319 4.63 13.81 -0.85
C ASN A 319 3.26 13.22 -0.52
N ALA A 320 3.11 12.42 0.54
CA ALA A 320 1.79 11.92 0.94
C ALA A 320 0.79 13.06 1.17
N ARG A 321 1.21 14.13 1.86
CA ARG A 321 0.35 15.30 2.13
C ARG A 321 -0.03 16.04 0.86
N ILE A 322 0.90 16.17 -0.09
CA ILE A 322 0.68 16.80 -1.40
C ILE A 322 -0.26 15.93 -2.25
N ALA A 323 0.00 14.63 -2.34
CA ALA A 323 -0.83 13.68 -3.06
C ALA A 323 -2.28 13.73 -2.56
N TRP A 324 -2.49 13.74 -1.25
CA TRP A 324 -3.84 13.92 -0.68
C TRP A 324 -4.50 15.20 -1.16
N LYS A 325 -3.81 16.35 -1.09
CA LYS A 325 -4.36 17.63 -1.52
C LYS A 325 -4.75 17.59 -3.00
N MET A 326 -3.89 17.04 -3.86
CA MET A 326 -4.13 16.88 -5.30
C MET A 326 -5.29 15.93 -5.62
N MET A 327 -5.47 14.86 -4.84
CA MET A 327 -6.61 13.95 -5.00
C MET A 327 -7.92 14.62 -4.58
N VAL A 328 -7.90 15.45 -3.53
CA VAL A 328 -9.10 16.17 -3.05
C VAL A 328 -9.49 17.35 -3.95
N THR A 329 -8.53 18.16 -4.40
CA THR A 329 -8.84 19.36 -5.21
C THR A 329 -8.86 19.11 -6.70
N GLY A 330 -8.26 18.01 -7.19
CA GLY A 330 -8.07 17.77 -8.62
C GLY A 330 -7.03 18.70 -9.27
N GLU A 331 -6.37 19.56 -8.49
CA GLU A 331 -5.37 20.50 -9.01
C GLU A 331 -4.07 19.80 -9.40
N PRO A 332 -3.34 20.31 -10.42
CA PRO A 332 -2.03 19.80 -10.78
C PRO A 332 -0.98 20.11 -9.70
N TYR A 333 0.10 19.34 -9.69
CA TYR A 333 1.24 19.62 -8.83
C TYR A 333 1.86 20.97 -9.20
N ARG A 334 1.94 21.90 -8.24
CA ARG A 334 2.66 23.16 -8.40
C ARG A 334 4.04 23.00 -7.79
N CYS A 335 5.07 23.12 -8.63
CA CYS A 335 6.43 23.23 -8.14
C CYS A 335 6.60 24.67 -7.61
N ASP A 336 6.90 24.84 -6.32
CA ASP A 336 7.41 26.11 -5.82
C ASP A 336 8.79 26.36 -6.46
N GLN A 337 8.78 26.94 -7.66
CA GLN A 337 9.93 27.70 -8.14
C GLN A 337 9.93 29.01 -7.36
N ALA A 338 10.49 28.99 -6.15
CA ALA A 338 10.86 30.23 -5.49
C ALA A 338 11.94 30.90 -6.37
N GLY A 339 11.54 31.92 -7.15
CA GLY A 339 12.45 32.81 -7.86
C GLY A 339 12.31 32.88 -9.40
N SER A 340 11.10 33.03 -9.93
CA SER A 340 10.91 33.73 -11.21
C SER A 340 10.06 34.95 -10.92
N LEU A 341 10.70 36.03 -10.46
CA LEU A 341 10.10 37.36 -10.55
C LEU A 341 9.74 37.57 -12.02
N ALA A 342 8.45 37.75 -12.30
CA ALA A 342 8.01 38.29 -13.58
C ALA A 342 8.80 39.59 -13.83
N PRO A 343 9.29 39.85 -15.07
CA PRO A 343 9.92 41.13 -15.35
C PRO A 343 8.89 42.22 -15.05
N ALA A 344 9.21 43.09 -14.09
CA ALA A 344 8.41 44.26 -13.81
C ALA A 344 8.27 45.07 -15.10
N SER A 345 7.04 45.33 -15.52
CA SER A 345 6.75 46.25 -16.62
C SER A 345 7.45 47.59 -16.35
N PRO A 346 8.15 48.18 -17.33
CA PRO A 346 8.79 49.47 -17.13
C PRO A 346 7.72 50.54 -16.86
N PRO A 347 7.97 51.51 -15.95
CA PRO A 347 7.01 52.56 -15.67
C PRO A 347 6.79 53.42 -16.92
N SER A 348 5.52 53.66 -17.24
CA SER A 348 5.08 54.64 -18.24
C SER A 348 5.66 56.01 -17.91
N ARG A 349 6.41 56.60 -18.85
CA ARG A 349 6.85 57.99 -18.75
C ARG A 349 5.61 58.91 -18.82
N PRO A 350 5.47 59.89 -17.92
CA PRO A 350 4.58 61.02 -18.15
C PRO A 350 5.20 61.98 -19.17
N SER A 351 4.31 62.70 -19.84
CA SER A 351 4.50 63.62 -20.98
C SER A 351 5.65 64.61 -20.85
#